data_AF-A0A955CBF8-F1
#
_entry.id   AF-A0A955CBF8-F1
#
_cell.length_a   1.000
_cell.length_b   1.000
_cell.length_c   1.000
_cell.angle_alpha   90.00
_cell.angle_beta   90.00
_cell.angle_gamma   90.00
#
_symmetry.space_group_name_H-M   'P 1'
#
loop_
_entity.id
_entity.type
_entity.pdbx_description
1 polymer ?
#
loop_
_entity_poly.entity_id
_entity_poly.type
_entity_poly.pdbx_seq_one_letter_code
_entity_poly.pdbx_strand_id
1 'polypeptide(L)'
;RVYTDNRLYDWMLEHKRGAPPSKIEYRMSQGAAHVWWLRLRADPKAESPPIVSAEIMNGKVSMQSIGIVEWYLASTAPPLAPDTPIRLIWNNIPIYEGKFPGVIRVTPPRAILPSPNAAGSPTSRPADAKD
;
A
#
# COMPACT_ATOMS: atom_id res chain seq x y z
N ARG A 1 15.40 -5.56 -10.71
CA ARG A 1 14.99 -5.91 -12.10
C ARG A 1 13.64 -5.23 -12.35
N VAL A 2 13.46 -4.55 -13.48
CA VAL A 2 12.21 -3.87 -13.86
C VAL A 2 11.51 -4.77 -14.88
N TYR A 3 10.24 -5.10 -14.63
CA TYR A 3 9.48 -6.02 -15.48
C TYR A 3 8.34 -5.24 -16.14
N THR A 4 8.61 -4.75 -17.34
CA THR A 4 7.71 -3.85 -18.10
C THR A 4 6.67 -4.59 -18.95
N ASP A 5 6.75 -5.92 -19.06
CA ASP A 5 5.87 -6.74 -19.89
C ASP A 5 5.17 -7.83 -19.05
N ASN A 6 3.84 -7.82 -19.10
CA ASN A 6 2.99 -8.81 -18.42
C ASN A 6 3.30 -10.24 -18.87
N ARG A 7 3.67 -10.47 -20.14
CA ARG A 7 3.96 -11.82 -20.65
C ARG A 7 5.25 -12.41 -20.09
N LEU A 8 6.29 -11.60 -19.92
CA LEU A 8 7.55 -12.05 -19.30
C LEU A 8 7.36 -12.33 -17.81
N TYR A 9 6.51 -11.52 -17.16
CA TYR A 9 6.16 -11.69 -15.76
C TYR A 9 5.37 -12.99 -15.51
N ASP A 10 4.34 -13.23 -16.33
CA ASP A 10 3.52 -14.45 -16.28
C ASP A 10 4.36 -15.70 -16.58
N TRP A 11 5.27 -15.62 -17.57
CA TRP A 11 6.20 -16.70 -17.91
C TRP A 11 7.17 -17.02 -16.75
N MET A 12 7.70 -16.02 -16.04
CA MET A 12 8.57 -16.25 -14.88
C MET A 12 7.84 -16.83 -13.67
N LEU A 13 6.58 -16.42 -13.45
CA LEU A 13 5.72 -17.03 -12.43
C LEU A 13 5.45 -18.50 -12.75
N GLU A 14 5.16 -18.84 -14.01
CA GLU A 14 4.97 -20.22 -14.47
C GLU A 14 6.23 -21.07 -14.32
N HIS A 15 7.41 -20.51 -14.58
CA HIS A 15 8.67 -21.26 -14.59
C HIS A 15 9.42 -21.28 -13.25
N LYS A 16 8.87 -20.68 -12.17
CA LYS A 16 9.37 -20.75 -10.78
C LYS A 16 10.89 -20.55 -10.59
N ARG A 17 11.56 -19.80 -11.48
CA ARG A 17 13.02 -19.64 -11.41
C ARG A 17 13.39 -18.38 -10.61
N GLY A 18 13.66 -18.58 -9.33
CA GLY A 18 14.40 -17.64 -8.48
C GLY A 18 13.71 -17.28 -7.16
N ALA A 19 14.49 -16.74 -6.21
CA ALA A 19 13.95 -16.11 -5.02
C ALA A 19 13.03 -14.92 -5.40
N PRO A 20 11.94 -14.67 -4.67
CA PRO A 20 11.06 -13.54 -4.96
C PRO A 20 11.84 -12.22 -4.95
N PRO A 21 11.61 -11.32 -5.91
CA PRO A 21 12.35 -10.06 -5.99
C PRO A 21 11.96 -9.12 -4.85
N SER A 22 12.87 -8.25 -4.41
CA SER A 22 12.57 -7.20 -3.44
C SER A 22 11.73 -6.06 -4.02
N LYS A 23 11.79 -5.84 -5.33
CA LYS A 23 11.05 -4.80 -6.05
C LYS A 23 10.17 -5.39 -7.13
N ILE A 24 8.94 -4.91 -7.21
CA ILE A 24 7.89 -5.31 -8.15
C ILE A 24 7.34 -4.04 -8.79
N GLU A 25 7.32 -4.01 -10.12
CA GLU A 25 6.53 -3.05 -10.89
C GLU A 25 5.60 -3.87 -11.77
N TYR A 26 4.30 -3.60 -11.71
CA TYR A 26 3.30 -4.42 -12.38
C TYR A 26 2.13 -3.58 -12.89
N ARG A 27 1.67 -3.88 -14.11
CA ARG A 27 0.49 -3.28 -14.73
C ARG A 27 -0.58 -4.35 -14.89
N MET A 28 -1.68 -4.23 -14.18
CA MET A 28 -2.76 -5.20 -14.27
C MET A 28 -3.81 -4.79 -15.31
N SER A 29 -4.51 -5.76 -15.88
CA SER A 29 -5.61 -5.52 -16.81
C SER A 29 -6.86 -5.07 -16.06
N GLN A 30 -7.44 -5.93 -15.22
CA GLN A 30 -8.56 -5.67 -14.31
C GLN A 30 -8.65 -6.80 -13.25
N GLY A 31 -9.46 -6.62 -12.21
CA GLY A 31 -9.80 -7.69 -11.26
C GLY A 31 -8.75 -7.91 -10.15
N ALA A 32 -8.34 -9.15 -9.92
CA ALA A 32 -7.37 -9.50 -8.88
C ALA A 32 -6.11 -10.10 -9.51
N ALA A 33 -4.95 -9.75 -8.96
CA ALA A 33 -3.66 -10.29 -9.38
C ALA A 33 -2.87 -10.78 -8.17
N HIS A 34 -2.10 -11.85 -8.37
CA HIS A 34 -1.13 -12.33 -7.39
C HIS A 34 0.25 -12.31 -8.03
N VAL A 35 1.11 -11.48 -7.46
CA VAL A 35 2.42 -11.12 -7.97
C VAL A 35 3.46 -11.38 -6.88
N TRP A 36 4.09 -12.57 -6.86
CA TRP A 36 5.04 -13.00 -5.82
C TRP A 36 4.48 -12.90 -4.39
N TRP A 37 4.97 -11.95 -3.59
CA TRP A 37 4.54 -11.70 -2.20
C TRP A 37 3.44 -10.64 -2.10
N LEU A 38 2.93 -10.14 -3.23
CA LEU A 38 1.94 -9.07 -3.32
C LEU A 38 0.66 -9.60 -3.98
N ARG A 39 -0.48 -9.44 -3.31
CA ARG A 39 -1.80 -9.63 -3.94
C ARG A 39 -2.49 -8.29 -4.08
N LEU A 40 -3.17 -8.10 -5.20
CA LEU A 40 -3.72 -6.81 -5.62
C LEU A 40 -5.16 -6.99 -6.07
N ARG A 41 -5.96 -5.96 -5.85
CA ARG A 41 -7.29 -5.83 -6.42
C ARG A 41 -7.43 -4.45 -7.06
N ALA A 42 -7.73 -4.44 -8.35
CA ALA A 42 -8.04 -3.25 -9.13
C ALA A 42 -9.37 -2.64 -8.69
N ASP A 43 -9.47 -1.32 -8.84
CA ASP A 43 -10.76 -0.65 -8.85
C ASP A 43 -11.55 -1.12 -10.09
N PRO A 44 -12.74 -1.71 -9.93
CA PRO A 44 -13.58 -2.11 -11.07
C PRO A 44 -14.02 -0.91 -11.93
N LYS A 45 -13.86 0.33 -11.44
CA LYS A 45 -14.19 1.57 -12.14
C LYS A 45 -12.94 2.30 -12.67
N ALA A 46 -11.76 1.69 -12.64
CA ALA A 46 -10.54 2.34 -13.12
C ALA A 46 -10.63 2.65 -14.63
N GLU A 47 -10.49 3.93 -14.99
CA GLU A 47 -10.47 4.40 -16.38
C GLU A 47 -9.16 4.06 -17.13
N SER A 48 -8.11 3.74 -16.38
CA SER A 48 -6.80 3.36 -16.90
C SER A 48 -6.35 2.02 -16.31
N PRO A 49 -5.49 1.25 -17.01
CA PRO A 49 -4.94 0.02 -16.48
C PRO A 49 -4.23 0.29 -15.13
N PRO A 50 -4.63 -0.38 -14.04
CA PRO A 50 -4.03 -0.12 -12.74
C PRO A 50 -2.55 -0.48 -12.72
N ILE A 51 -1.78 0.34 -12.02
CA ILE A 51 -0.32 0.20 -11.94
C ILE A 51 0.08 0.18 -10.48
N VAL A 52 1.02 -0.70 -10.14
CA VAL A 52 1.64 -0.74 -8.82
C VAL A 52 3.16 -0.80 -8.95
N SER A 53 3.83 -0.10 -8.03
CA SER A 53 5.25 -0.24 -7.74
C SER A 53 5.38 -0.53 -6.25
N ALA A 54 5.96 -1.68 -5.90
CA ALA A 54 6.15 -2.12 -4.53
C ALA A 54 7.61 -2.52 -4.31
N GLU A 55 8.19 -2.10 -3.19
CA GLU A 55 9.58 -2.38 -2.85
C GLU A 55 9.71 -2.71 -1.36
N ILE A 56 10.47 -3.76 -1.06
CA ILE A 56 10.85 -4.20 0.28
C ILE A 56 12.36 -3.99 0.42
N MET A 57 12.76 -3.09 1.31
CA MET A 57 14.16 -2.80 1.59
C MET A 57 14.37 -2.55 3.09
N ASN A 58 15.19 -3.37 3.74
CA ASN A 58 15.57 -3.21 5.15
C ASN A 58 14.36 -3.02 6.10
N GLY A 59 13.32 -3.86 5.94
CA GLY A 59 12.09 -3.77 6.74
C GLY A 59 11.14 -2.64 6.32
N LYS A 60 11.56 -1.71 5.46
CA LYS A 60 10.66 -0.74 4.85
C LYS A 60 9.96 -1.36 3.66
N VAL A 61 8.63 -1.33 3.66
CA VAL A 61 7.81 -1.67 2.49
C VAL A 61 7.19 -0.39 1.96
N SER A 62 7.55 -0.02 0.74
CA SER A 62 7.02 1.16 0.06
C SER A 62 6.16 0.71 -1.10
N MET A 63 4.93 1.21 -1.17
CA MET A 63 4.02 0.92 -2.27
C MET A 63 3.46 2.22 -2.86
N GLN A 64 3.51 2.33 -4.17
CA GLN A 64 2.82 3.36 -4.94
C GLN A 64 1.86 2.67 -5.90
N SER A 65 0.62 3.14 -5.98
CA SER A 65 -0.38 2.52 -6.84
C SER A 65 -1.41 3.50 -7.36
N ILE A 66 -1.85 3.27 -8.59
CA ILE A 66 -2.96 3.96 -9.26
C ILE A 66 -4.00 2.90 -9.64
N GLY A 67 -5.27 3.14 -9.32
CA GLY A 67 -6.36 2.21 -9.63
C GLY A 67 -6.38 0.92 -8.80
N ILE A 68 -5.71 0.88 -7.64
CA ILE A 68 -5.72 -0.26 -6.70
C ILE A 68 -6.56 0.09 -5.49
N VAL A 69 -7.61 -0.70 -5.23
CA VAL A 69 -8.52 -0.51 -4.08
C VAL A 69 -8.15 -1.34 -2.87
N GLU A 70 -7.31 -2.35 -3.05
CA GLU A 70 -6.91 -3.24 -1.98
C GLU A 70 -5.65 -3.99 -2.35
N TRP A 71 -4.79 -4.22 -1.36
CA TRP A 71 -3.62 -5.06 -1.53
C TRP A 71 -3.30 -5.83 -0.26
N TYR A 72 -2.55 -6.92 -0.45
CA TYR A 72 -2.13 -7.82 0.60
C TYR A 72 -0.66 -8.13 0.43
N LEU A 73 0.08 -8.03 1.52
CA LEU A 73 1.43 -8.58 1.61
C LEU A 73 1.32 -9.98 2.21
N ALA A 74 1.81 -11.00 1.51
CA ALA A 74 1.84 -12.37 2.02
C ALA A 74 3.20 -12.98 1.70
N SER A 75 4.00 -13.22 2.74
CA SER A 75 5.36 -13.71 2.59
C SER A 75 5.74 -14.62 3.76
N THR A 76 6.25 -15.80 3.46
CA THR A 76 6.70 -16.80 4.44
C THR A 76 8.22 -17.00 4.43
N ALA A 77 8.92 -16.34 3.53
CA ALA A 77 10.35 -16.46 3.27
C ALA A 77 10.88 -15.11 2.72
N PRO A 78 12.20 -14.94 2.43
CA PRO A 78 12.70 -13.72 1.81
C PRO A 78 11.89 -13.30 0.57
N PRO A 79 11.67 -11.99 0.33
CA PRO A 79 12.39 -10.85 0.92
C PRO A 79 11.86 -10.34 2.27
N LEU A 80 10.77 -10.91 2.80
CA LEU A 80 10.25 -10.51 4.11
C LEU A 80 9.75 -11.74 4.89
N ALA A 81 10.44 -12.05 5.98
CA ALA A 81 10.08 -13.15 6.86
C ALA A 81 9.16 -12.67 8.00
N PRO A 82 8.30 -13.55 8.56
CA PRO A 82 7.55 -13.26 9.79
C PRO A 82 8.47 -12.76 10.92
N ASP A 83 7.89 -12.01 11.87
CA ASP A 83 8.56 -11.38 13.01
C ASP A 83 9.60 -10.30 12.67
N THR A 84 9.84 -10.03 11.39
CA THR A 84 10.69 -8.92 10.95
C THR A 84 10.04 -7.58 11.30
N PRO A 85 10.75 -6.64 11.94
CA PRO A 85 10.23 -5.29 12.14
C PRO A 85 10.09 -4.58 10.81
N ILE A 86 8.91 -4.00 10.57
CA ILE A 86 8.57 -3.35 9.32
C ILE A 86 7.87 -2.01 9.51
N ARG A 87 8.02 -1.18 8.47
CA ARG A 87 7.25 0.04 8.26
C ARG A 87 6.63 0.01 6.87
N LEU A 88 5.30 0.04 6.80
CA LEU A 88 4.56 0.07 5.55
C LEU A 88 4.16 1.51 5.19
N ILE A 89 4.48 1.90 3.96
CA ILE A 89 4.11 3.19 3.39
C ILE A 89 3.36 2.92 2.09
N TRP A 90 2.16 3.47 1.98
CA TRP A 90 1.36 3.38 0.77
C TRP A 90 1.00 4.78 0.26
N ASN A 91 1.34 5.09 -0.99
CA ASN A 91 1.10 6.39 -1.62
C ASN A 91 1.64 7.54 -0.76
N ASN A 92 2.85 7.35 -0.21
CA ASN A 92 3.53 8.27 0.71
C ASN A 92 2.87 8.44 2.10
N ILE A 93 1.83 7.66 2.40
CA ILE A 93 1.16 7.65 3.70
C ILE A 93 1.66 6.45 4.51
N PRO A 94 2.23 6.65 5.71
CA PRO A 94 2.55 5.54 6.61
C PRO A 94 1.24 4.91 7.12
N ILE A 95 1.10 3.61 6.94
CA ILE A 95 -0.16 2.89 7.26
C ILE A 95 0.02 1.83 8.35
N TYR A 96 1.25 1.39 8.61
CA TYR A 96 1.56 0.37 9.60
C TYR A 96 3.03 0.44 10.03
N GLU A 97 3.29 0.19 11.29
CA GLU A 97 4.61 0.01 11.87
C GLU A 97 4.53 -1.06 12.96
N GLY A 98 5.40 -2.06 12.92
CA GLY A 98 5.34 -3.20 13.83
C GLY A 98 6.06 -4.44 13.31
N LYS A 99 5.84 -5.59 13.95
CA LYS A 99 6.39 -6.87 13.46
C LYS A 99 5.50 -7.45 12.37
N PHE A 100 6.11 -7.95 11.30
CA PHE A 100 5.39 -8.56 10.20
C PHE A 100 4.79 -9.92 10.63
N PRO A 101 3.45 -10.10 10.61
CA PRO A 101 2.79 -11.34 11.04
C PRO A 101 2.77 -12.44 9.96
N GLY A 102 3.47 -12.26 8.83
CA GLY A 102 3.43 -13.18 7.68
C GLY A 102 2.38 -12.83 6.62
N VAL A 103 1.26 -12.22 7.03
CA VAL A 103 0.24 -11.67 6.12
C VAL A 103 -0.30 -10.34 6.65
N ILE A 104 -0.28 -9.29 5.82
CA ILE A 104 -0.95 -8.02 6.12
C ILE A 104 -1.91 -7.70 4.98
N ARG A 105 -3.17 -7.44 5.34
CA ARG A 105 -4.18 -6.88 4.44
C ARG A 105 -4.25 -5.38 4.64
N VAL A 106 -4.18 -4.62 3.55
CA VAL A 106 -4.33 -3.17 3.58
C VAL A 106 -5.46 -2.78 2.64
N THR A 107 -6.45 -2.12 3.24
CA THR A 107 -7.50 -1.41 2.53
C THR A 107 -7.22 0.08 2.68
N PRO A 108 -7.45 0.92 1.66
CA PRO A 108 -7.17 2.34 1.78
C PRO A 108 -7.97 2.86 2.96
N PRO A 109 -7.37 3.67 3.84
CA PRO A 109 -8.16 4.36 4.82
C PRO A 109 -9.25 5.08 4.03
N ARG A 110 -10.53 4.78 4.30
CA ARG A 110 -11.61 5.67 3.87
C ARG A 110 -11.17 7.02 4.38
N ALA A 111 -10.96 7.99 3.48
CA ALA A 111 -10.58 9.32 3.88
C ALA A 111 -11.55 9.73 4.99
N ILE A 112 -11.05 9.81 6.23
CA ILE A 112 -11.77 10.48 7.29
C ILE A 112 -11.62 11.94 6.86
N LEU A 113 -12.53 12.39 6.01
CA LEU A 113 -12.67 13.82 5.74
C LEU A 113 -12.75 14.47 7.12
N PRO A 114 -11.94 15.50 7.42
CA PRO A 114 -12.13 16.24 8.66
C PRO A 114 -13.59 16.70 8.66
N SER A 115 -14.38 16.20 9.62
CA SER A 115 -15.76 16.63 9.80
C SER A 115 -15.73 18.16 9.90
N PRO A 116 -16.42 18.92 9.03
CA PRO A 116 -16.37 20.38 9.04
C PRO A 116 -17.07 21.02 10.26
N ASN A 117 -17.28 20.27 11.35
CA ASN A 117 -18.10 20.67 12.49
C ASN A 117 -17.35 20.74 13.82
N ALA A 118 -16.07 21.14 13.79
CA ALA A 118 -15.32 21.56 14.98
C ALA A 118 -15.06 23.08 14.96
N ALA A 119 -16.06 23.87 14.55
CA ALA A 119 -16.11 25.30 14.77
C ALA A 119 -17.27 25.59 15.73
N GLY A 120 -16.98 25.75 17.02
CA GLY A 120 -18.04 26.01 17.98
C GLY A 120 -17.64 26.00 19.44
N SER A 121 -16.69 26.85 19.83
CA SER A 121 -16.67 27.40 21.19
C SER A 121 -16.24 28.87 21.10
N PRO A 122 -17.16 29.85 21.19
CA PRO A 122 -16.76 31.24 21.33
C PRO A 122 -16.15 31.45 22.71
N THR A 123 -14.85 31.74 22.76
CA THR A 123 -14.20 32.26 23.96
C THR A 123 -14.74 33.65 24.24
N SER A 124 -15.59 33.76 25.26
CA SER A 124 -16.00 35.04 25.85
C SER A 124 -14.77 35.81 26.32
N ARG A 125 -14.59 36.99 25.75
CA ARG A 125 -13.60 38.00 26.15
C ARG A 125 -14.14 38.73 27.38
N PRO A 126 -13.43 38.81 28.52
CA PRO A 126 -13.82 39.75 29.57
C PRO A 126 -13.47 41.17 29.10
N ALA A 127 -14.46 42.06 29.22
CA ALA A 127 -14.33 43.48 28.94
C ALA A 127 -13.45 44.14 30.00
N ASP A 128 -12.46 44.88 29.52
CA ASP A 128 -11.76 45.93 30.24
C ASP A 128 -12.79 47.01 30.60
N ALA A 129 -13.01 47.25 31.89
CA ALA A 129 -13.75 48.42 32.38
C ALA A 129 -12.80 49.21 33.28
N LYS A 130 -12.32 50.33 32.73
CA LYS A 130 -11.72 51.43 33.47
C LYS A 130 -12.81 52.21 34.20
N ASP A 131 -12.58 52.48 35.48
CA ASP A 131 -12.71 53.81 36.10
C ASP A 131 -11.73 53.87 37.28
#